data_AF-A0A6G0SG97-F1
#
_entry.id   AF-A0A6G0SG97-F1
#
_cell.length_a   1.000
_cell.length_b   1.000
_cell.length_c   1.000
_cell.angle_alpha   90.00
_cell.angle_beta   90.00
_cell.angle_gamma   90.00
#
_symmetry.space_group_name_H-M   'P 1'
#
loop_
_entity.id
_entity.type
_entity.pdbx_description
1 polymer ?
#
loop_
_entity_poly.entity_id
_entity_poly.type
_entity_poly.pdbx_seq_one_letter_code
_entity_poly.pdbx_strand_id
1 'polypeptide(L)'
;MNLTKAKYGGEVLLQFEDRRPSTCCASHCTFNDNIQGTASVVLGGLLAAVPLSSTPISEQKFVFLGAGTAGTGTAVLIDQAISRERTSNLKSEGSNEVPRRGANGATNLVYAGGCA
;
A
#
# COMPACT_ATOMS: atom_id res chain seq x y z
N MET A 1 -22.29 -12.41 5.28
CA MET A 1 -21.05 -12.75 6.00
C MET A 1 -21.33 -13.55 7.29
N ASN A 2 -22.31 -13.18 8.12
CA ASN A 2 -22.69 -13.98 9.31
C ASN A 2 -23.07 -15.43 9.00
N LEU A 3 -23.82 -15.68 7.91
CA LEU A 3 -24.16 -17.06 7.50
C LEU A 3 -22.91 -17.88 7.13
N THR A 4 -21.95 -17.26 6.46
CA THR A 4 -20.67 -17.89 6.10
C THR A 4 -19.87 -18.26 7.35
N LYS A 5 -19.81 -17.34 8.33
CA LYS A 5 -19.20 -17.61 9.64
C LYS A 5 -19.89 -18.73 10.42
N ALA A 6 -21.22 -18.73 10.42
CA ALA A 6 -22.00 -19.77 11.09
C ALA A 6 -21.77 -21.15 10.46
N LYS A 7 -21.56 -21.21 9.14
CA LYS A 7 -21.35 -22.47 8.42
C LYS A 7 -19.91 -22.97 8.41
N TYR A 8 -18.93 -22.07 8.30
CA TYR A 8 -17.52 -22.43 8.05
C TYR A 8 -16.55 -21.95 9.16
N GLY A 9 -17.06 -21.31 10.22
CA GLY A 9 -16.25 -20.82 11.35
C GLY A 9 -15.90 -19.34 11.27
N GLY A 10 -15.52 -18.76 12.42
CA GLY A 10 -15.21 -17.33 12.54
C GLY A 10 -13.95 -16.89 11.79
N GLU A 11 -13.05 -17.83 11.52
CA GLU A 11 -11.73 -17.61 10.89
C GLU A 11 -11.74 -17.86 9.36
N VAL A 12 -12.89 -18.16 8.77
CA VAL A 12 -13.00 -18.33 7.32
C VAL A 12 -12.52 -17.07 6.60
N LEU A 13 -11.53 -17.22 5.72
CA LEU A 13 -10.99 -16.12 4.92
C LEU A 13 -11.99 -15.76 3.82
N LEU A 14 -12.35 -14.49 3.75
CA LEU A 14 -13.25 -13.96 2.73
C LEU A 14 -12.47 -13.01 1.83
N GLN A 15 -12.24 -13.43 0.59
CA GLN A 15 -11.64 -12.60 -0.46
C GLN A 15 -12.75 -11.90 -1.25
N PHE A 16 -12.68 -10.58 -1.33
CA PHE A 16 -13.58 -9.77 -2.16
C PHE A 16 -12.93 -9.46 -3.50
N GLU A 17 -13.72 -9.66 -4.56
CA GLU A 17 -13.36 -9.40 -5.96
C GLU A 17 -14.34 -8.43 -6.63
N ASP A 18 -13.81 -7.65 -7.57
CA ASP A 18 -14.46 -6.73 -8.51
C ASP A 18 -15.50 -5.80 -7.88
N ARG A 19 -15.29 -5.45 -6.61
CA ARG A 19 -16.17 -4.57 -5.85
C ARG A 19 -15.49 -3.24 -5.57
N ARG A 20 -16.29 -2.17 -5.69
CA ARG A 20 -15.94 -0.83 -5.19
C ARG A 20 -15.51 -0.92 -3.72
N PRO A 21 -14.65 -0.01 -3.23
CA PRO A 21 -14.19 0.01 -1.85
C PRO A 21 -15.32 0.49 -0.94
N SER A 22 -16.33 -0.35 -0.73
CA SER A 22 -17.18 -0.24 0.44
C SER A 22 -16.48 -1.00 1.56
N THR A 23 -16.30 -0.29 2.69
CA THR A 23 -15.75 -0.73 3.97
C THR A 23 -16.36 -2.08 4.41
N CYS A 24 -15.83 -3.19 3.90
CA CYS A 24 -16.33 -4.50 4.28
C CYS A 24 -15.65 -4.97 5.56
N CYS A 25 -16.37 -4.73 6.66
CA CYS A 25 -16.42 -5.56 7.86
C CYS A 25 -15.08 -5.94 8.49
N ALA A 26 -14.44 -4.98 9.17
CA ALA A 26 -13.31 -5.20 10.08
C ALA A 26 -13.55 -6.30 11.15
N SER A 27 -14.80 -6.70 11.36
CA SER A 27 -15.19 -7.80 12.25
C SER A 27 -14.96 -9.20 11.66
N HIS A 28 -14.47 -9.33 10.43
CA HIS A 28 -14.27 -10.62 9.73
C HIS A 28 -12.84 -10.75 9.19
N CYS A 29 -12.34 -11.97 9.08
CA CYS A 29 -11.10 -12.25 8.38
C CYS A 29 -11.31 -12.05 6.87
N THR A 30 -10.94 -10.87 6.36
CA THR A 30 -11.24 -10.49 4.98
C THR A 30 -10.22 -9.54 4.38
N PHE A 31 -10.09 -9.58 3.06
CA PHE A 31 -9.33 -8.63 2.27
C PHE A 31 -9.98 -8.43 0.89
N ASN A 32 -9.62 -7.35 0.20
CA ASN A 32 -10.02 -7.09 -1.17
C ASN A 32 -8.82 -7.26 -2.10
N ASP A 33 -8.91 -8.14 -3.09
CA ASP A 33 -7.78 -8.46 -3.96
C ASP A 33 -7.43 -7.32 -4.93
N ASN A 34 -8.42 -6.63 -5.48
CA ASN A 34 -8.17 -5.48 -6.37
C ASN A 34 -7.51 -4.29 -5.65
N ILE A 35 -7.57 -4.24 -4.32
CA ILE A 35 -6.90 -3.21 -3.50
C ILE A 35 -5.60 -3.76 -2.91
N GLN A 36 -5.71 -4.76 -2.04
CA GLN A 36 -4.60 -5.28 -1.22
C GLN A 36 -3.78 -6.33 -1.99
N GLY A 37 -4.42 -7.20 -2.75
CA GLY A 37 -3.75 -8.21 -3.57
C GLY A 37 -2.89 -7.57 -4.67
N THR A 38 -3.49 -6.68 -5.45
CA THR A 38 -2.81 -5.94 -6.52
C THR A 38 -1.67 -5.09 -5.96
N ALA A 39 -1.90 -4.36 -4.86
CA ALA A 39 -0.85 -3.57 -4.22
C ALA A 39 0.34 -4.43 -3.77
N SER A 40 0.07 -5.62 -3.23
CA SER A 40 1.11 -6.54 -2.76
C SER A 40 2.01 -7.02 -3.90
N VAL A 41 1.43 -7.41 -5.05
CA VAL A 41 2.22 -7.88 -6.20
C VAL A 41 3.04 -6.72 -6.80
N VAL A 42 2.45 -5.53 -6.93
CA VAL A 42 3.17 -4.36 -7.45
C VAL A 42 4.34 -3.98 -6.53
N LEU A 43 4.11 -3.87 -5.21
CA LEU A 43 5.19 -3.56 -4.27
C LEU A 43 6.26 -4.66 -4.27
N GLY A 44 5.88 -5.94 -4.36
CA GLY A 44 6.83 -7.05 -4.47
C GLY A 44 7.75 -6.90 -5.69
N GLY A 45 7.19 -6.55 -6.85
CA GLY A 45 7.96 -6.23 -8.05
C GLY A 45 8.89 -5.03 -7.86
N LEU A 46 8.41 -3.96 -7.22
CA LEU A 46 9.22 -2.79 -6.92
C LEU A 46 10.38 -3.12 -5.99
N LEU A 47 10.15 -3.84 -4.89
CA LEU A 47 11.21 -4.23 -3.95
C LEU A 47 12.26 -5.13 -4.60
N ALA A 48 11.86 -5.96 -5.58
CA ALA A 48 12.81 -6.74 -6.38
C ALA A 48 13.62 -5.86 -7.36
N ALA A 49 13.03 -4.77 -7.87
CA ALA A 49 13.67 -3.86 -8.82
C ALA A 49 14.52 -2.77 -8.17
N VAL A 50 14.22 -2.36 -6.93
CA VAL A 50 14.94 -1.30 -6.19
C VAL A 50 16.46 -1.55 -6.13
N PRO A 51 16.97 -2.77 -5.83
CA PRO A 51 18.40 -3.03 -5.86
C PRO A 51 19.06 -2.80 -7.23
N LEU A 52 18.28 -2.88 -8.32
CA LEU A 52 18.75 -2.68 -9.69
C LEU A 52 18.83 -1.20 -10.08
N SER A 53 18.05 -0.33 -9.44
CA SER A 53 18.02 1.10 -9.76
C SER A 53 19.14 1.90 -9.08
N SER A 54 19.83 1.31 -8.09
CA SER A 54 20.79 2.02 -7.21
C SER A 54 20.19 3.23 -6.47
N THR A 55 18.86 3.35 -6.42
CA THR A 55 18.14 4.44 -5.75
C THR A 55 17.14 3.83 -4.75
N PRO A 56 17.21 4.20 -3.47
CA PRO A 56 16.31 3.65 -2.45
C PRO A 56 14.85 3.99 -2.75
N ILE A 57 13.91 3.16 -2.29
CA ILE A 57 12.49 3.34 -2.62
C ILE A 57 11.96 4.69 -2.13
N SER A 58 12.51 5.22 -1.03
CA SER A 58 12.17 6.52 -0.46
C SER A 58 12.59 7.73 -1.29
N GLU A 59 13.45 7.55 -2.30
CA GLU A 59 13.90 8.61 -3.22
C GLU A 59 13.27 8.47 -4.62
N GLN A 60 12.61 7.35 -4.90
CA GLN A 60 11.92 7.13 -6.17
C GLN A 60 10.62 7.95 -6.25
N LYS A 61 10.28 8.38 -7.47
CA LYS A 61 9.01 9.08 -7.78
C LYS A 61 8.10 8.14 -8.54
N PHE A 62 6.88 7.96 -8.05
CA PHE A 62 5.90 7.06 -8.63
C PHE A 62 4.76 7.85 -9.26
N VAL A 63 4.42 7.51 -10.51
CA VAL A 63 3.29 8.06 -11.24
C VAL A 63 2.26 6.95 -11.46
N PHE A 64 1.04 7.16 -10.98
CA PHE A 64 -0.08 6.23 -11.13
C PHE A 64 -0.99 6.69 -12.24
N LEU A 65 -1.12 5.90 -13.31
CA LEU A 65 -2.13 6.15 -14.34
C LEU A 65 -3.48 5.61 -13.87
N GLY A 66 -4.33 6.51 -13.35
CA GLY A 66 -5.66 6.19 -12.80
C GLY A 66 -5.72 6.17 -11.27
N ALA A 67 -6.77 6.78 -10.72
CA ALA A 67 -7.03 6.90 -9.27
C ALA A 67 -8.09 5.90 -8.75
N GLY A 68 -8.14 4.71 -9.35
CA GLY A 68 -9.06 3.64 -8.97
C GLY A 68 -8.61 2.86 -7.72
N THR A 69 -9.28 1.72 -7.45
CA THR A 69 -8.99 0.83 -6.31
C THR A 69 -7.55 0.32 -6.30
N ALA A 70 -7.08 -0.18 -7.44
CA ALA A 70 -5.72 -0.70 -7.60
C ALA A 70 -4.66 0.39 -7.41
N GLY A 71 -4.82 1.54 -8.07
CA GLY A 71 -3.89 2.67 -7.97
C GLY A 71 -3.80 3.20 -6.53
N THR A 72 -4.95 3.36 -5.88
CA THR A 72 -5.02 3.86 -4.50
C THR A 72 -4.42 2.87 -3.50
N GLY A 73 -4.77 1.58 -3.59
CA GLY A 73 -4.20 0.55 -2.72
C GLY A 73 -2.68 0.45 -2.87
N THR A 74 -2.19 0.50 -4.10
CA THR A 74 -0.75 0.44 -4.40
C THR A 74 0.00 1.65 -3.84
N ALA A 75 -0.53 2.86 -4.03
CA ALA A 75 0.07 4.07 -3.49
C ALA A 75 0.19 4.04 -1.95
N VAL A 76 -0.86 3.56 -1.26
CA VAL A 76 -0.84 3.41 0.20
C VAL A 76 0.25 2.41 0.64
N LEU A 77 0.37 1.28 -0.04
CA LEU A 77 1.36 0.27 0.34
C LEU A 77 2.80 0.74 0.07
N ILE A 78 3.03 1.49 -1.00
CA ILE A 78 4.32 2.12 -1.29
C ILE A 78 4.66 3.18 -0.24
N ASP A 79 3.70 4.03 0.16
CA ASP A 79 3.91 5.02 1.22
C ASP A 79 4.32 4.36 2.56
N GLN A 80 3.70 3.23 2.90
CA GLN A 80 4.08 2.43 4.06
C GLN A 80 5.49 1.84 3.93
N ALA A 81 5.86 1.34 2.75
CA ALA A 81 7.20 0.81 2.50
C ALA A 81 8.27 1.90 2.63
N ILE A 82 8.03 3.07 2.06
CA ILE A 82 8.88 4.26 2.20
C ILE A 82 9.02 4.67 3.67
N SER A 83 7.91 4.68 4.42
CA SER A 83 7.92 5.02 5.85
C SER A 83 8.71 4.00 6.68
N ARG A 84 8.62 2.71 6.34
CA ARG A 84 9.40 1.64 6.98
C ARG A 84 10.90 1.78 6.69
N GLU A 85 11.29 2.06 5.44
CA GLU A 85 12.70 2.29 5.08
C GLU A 85 13.30 3.49 5.83
N ARG A 86 12.55 4.60 5.91
CA ARG A 86 13.00 5.79 6.65
C ARG A 86 13.16 5.52 8.15
N THR A 87 12.23 4.77 8.75
CA THR A 87 12.32 4.43 10.18
C THR A 87 13.39 3.39 10.49
N SER A 88 13.73 2.48 9.56
CA SER A 88 14.89 1.61 9.74
C SER A 88 16.20 2.39 9.72
N ASN A 89 16.33 3.39 8.84
CA ASN A 89 17.53 4.22 8.73
C ASN A 89 17.75 5.10 9.99
N LEU A 90 16.67 5.59 10.61
CA LEU A 90 16.74 6.34 11.87
C LEU A 90 17.17 5.48 13.09
N LYS A 91 16.88 4.18 13.07
CA LYS A 91 17.31 3.28 14.16
C LYS A 91 18.80 2.92 14.06
N SER A 92 19.36 2.89 12.86
CA SER A 92 20.79 2.68 12.64
C SER A 92 21.62 3.93 12.96
N GLU A 93 21.06 5.12 12.75
CA GLU A 93 21.70 6.39 13.08
C GLU A 93 21.07 6.97 14.36
N GLY A 94 21.53 6.56 15.53
CA GLY A 94 20.98 7.00 16.81
C GLY A 94 20.80 8.52 16.90
N SER A 95 19.60 9.02 16.63
CA SER A 95 19.31 10.46 16.60
C SER A 95 17.81 10.75 16.72
N ASN A 96 17.51 11.76 17.53
CA ASN A 96 16.18 12.35 17.79
C ASN A 96 15.64 13.15 16.58
N GLU A 97 15.86 12.71 15.34
CA GLU A 97 15.35 13.43 14.16
C GLU A 97 13.94 12.93 13.78
N VAL A 98 12.97 13.84 13.89
CA VAL A 98 11.59 13.64 13.42
C VAL A 98 11.61 13.49 11.89
N PRO A 99 10.90 12.52 11.30
CA PRO A 99 10.88 12.33 9.84
C PRO A 99 10.49 13.62 9.14
N ARG A 100 11.45 14.22 8.43
CA ARG A 100 11.17 15.36 7.56
C ARG A 100 10.34 14.84 6.41
N ARG A 101 9.04 15.19 6.36
CA ARG A 101 8.32 15.27 5.09
C ARG A 101 9.23 16.07 4.16
N GLY A 102 9.44 15.61 2.92
CA GLY A 102 10.24 16.38 1.95
C GLY A 102 9.81 17.84 1.99
N ALA A 103 10.75 18.77 1.82
CA ALA A 103 10.66 20.21 2.16
C ALA A 103 9.39 20.98 1.68
N ASN A 104 8.51 20.33 0.91
CA ASN A 104 7.29 20.88 0.32
C ASN A 104 6.00 20.16 0.78
N GLY A 105 6.07 19.19 1.71
CA GLY A 105 4.90 18.38 2.12
C GLY A 105 4.33 17.44 1.05
N ALA A 106 4.96 17.38 -0.14
CA ALA A 106 4.54 16.55 -1.26
C ALA A 106 4.97 15.09 -1.06
N THR A 107 4.05 14.16 -1.22
CA THR A 107 4.33 12.73 -1.33
C THR A 107 5.08 12.44 -2.64
N ASN A 108 5.99 11.47 -2.67
CA ASN A 108 6.63 11.00 -3.91
C ASN A 108 5.67 10.21 -4.84
N LEU A 109 4.37 10.37 -4.62
CA LEU A 109 3.28 9.64 -5.26
C LEU A 109 2.43 10.69 -5.98
N VAL A 110 2.27 10.53 -7.29
CA VAL A 110 1.48 11.43 -8.12
C VAL A 110 0.48 10.61 -8.94
N TYR A 111 -0.79 10.99 -8.93
CA TYR A 111 -1.78 10.43 -9.84
C TYR A 111 -1.81 11.23 -11.14
N ALA A 112 -1.69 10.53 -12.27
CA ALA A 112 -1.84 11.07 -13.61
C ALA A 112 -3.15 10.54 -14.22
N GLY A 113 -3.93 11.46 -14.80
CA GLY A 113 -5.23 11.16 -15.42
C GLY A 113 -6.40 11.74 -14.64
N GLY A 114 -7.27 12.48 -15.34
CA GLY A 114 -8.55 12.96 -14.82
C GLY A 114 -9.55 11.81 -14.62
N CYS A 115 -10.63 12.13 -13.89
CA CYS A 115 -11.69 11.22 -13.46
C CYS A 115 -12.06 10.15 -14.50
N ALA A 116 -12.07 8.88 -14.09
CA ALA A 116 -12.81 7.84 -14.79
C ALA A 116 -14.31 8.00 -14.51
#